data_AF-A0AAW0KP48-F1
#
_entry.id   AF-A0AAW0KP48-F1
#
_cell.length_a   1.000
_cell.length_b   1.000
_cell.length_c   1.000
_cell.angle_alpha   90.00
_cell.angle_beta   90.00
_cell.angle_gamma   90.00
#
_symmetry.space_group_name_H-M   'P 1'
#
loop_
_entity.id
_entity.type
_entity.pdbx_description
1 polymer ?
#
loop_
_entity_poly.entity_id
_entity_poly.type
_entity_poly.pdbx_seq_one_letter_code
_entity_poly.pdbx_strand_id
1 'polypeptide(L)'
;MSNSMGGLIDMLPGDCVSKILSFNSPADTFRSSMVSSMFHSAVESDVVWEMFLPTDYKDVVSRLITPLTFTTKKELVVSLCNHVLIDGGRNMF
;
A
#
# COMPACT_ATOMS: atom_id res chain seq x y z
N MET A 1 14.65 -20.59 -25.74
CA MET A 1 14.89 -20.00 -24.41
C MET A 1 14.74 -18.49 -24.56
N SER A 2 13.62 -17.94 -24.09
CA SER A 2 13.40 -16.49 -24.13
C SER A 2 14.38 -15.82 -23.16
N ASN A 3 15.38 -15.15 -23.72
CA ASN A 3 16.28 -14.29 -22.97
C ASN A 3 15.53 -12.99 -22.69
N SER A 4 14.59 -13.02 -21.74
CA SER A 4 14.01 -11.78 -21.20
C SER A 4 15.09 -11.15 -20.33
N MET A 5 15.86 -10.26 -20.93
CA MET A 5 16.76 -9.38 -20.19
C MET A 5 15.85 -8.48 -19.34
N GLY A 6 15.67 -8.88 -18.07
CA GLY A 6 14.85 -8.14 -17.11
C GLY A 6 15.27 -6.68 -17.13
N GLY A 7 14.29 -5.79 -17.14
CA GLY A 7 14.56 -4.35 -17.13
C GLY A 7 15.36 -3.99 -15.87
N LEU A 8 15.98 -2.80 -15.83
CA LEU A 8 16.72 -2.31 -14.65
C LEU A 8 15.96 -2.47 -13.33
N ILE A 9 14.63 -2.40 -13.40
CA ILE A 9 13.70 -2.51 -12.27
C ILE A 9 13.68 -3.93 -11.68
N ASP A 10 13.87 -4.97 -12.50
CA ASP A 10 13.84 -6.37 -12.07
C ASP A 10 15.12 -6.77 -11.30
N MET A 11 16.15 -5.93 -11.30
CA MET A 11 17.38 -6.13 -10.52
C MET A 11 17.37 -5.40 -9.17
N LEU A 12 16.35 -4.59 -8.88
CA LEU A 12 16.27 -3.86 -7.62
C LEU A 12 15.83 -4.78 -6.47
N PRO A 13 16.40 -4.62 -5.26
CA PRO A 13 15.87 -5.27 -4.06
C PRO A 13 14.41 -4.88 -3.82
N GLY A 14 13.60 -5.82 -3.30
CA GLY A 14 12.18 -5.60 -3.04
C GLY A 14 11.91 -4.39 -2.13
N ASP A 15 12.80 -4.09 -1.18
CA ASP A 15 12.69 -2.92 -0.30
C ASP A 15 12.92 -1.61 -1.04
N CYS A 16 13.83 -1.58 -2.01
CA CYS A 16 14.04 -0.41 -2.88
C CYS A 16 12.80 -0.16 -3.73
N VAL A 17 12.21 -1.22 -4.31
CA VAL A 17 10.97 -1.14 -5.09
C VAL A 17 9.81 -0.64 -4.23
N SER A 18 9.65 -1.21 -3.03
CA SER A 18 8.64 -0.77 -2.05
C SER A 18 8.82 0.70 -1.68
N LYS A 19 10.08 1.14 -1.49
CA LYS A 19 10.36 2.55 -1.19
C LYS A 19 9.99 3.47 -2.35
N ILE A 20 10.35 3.11 -3.59
CA ILE A 20 9.96 3.86 -4.79
C ILE A 20 8.43 3.98 -4.87
N LEU A 21 7.72 2.86 -4.70
CA LEU A 21 6.26 2.83 -4.74
C LEU A 21 5.63 3.68 -3.64
N SER A 22 6.22 3.72 -2.43
CA SER A 22 5.70 4.56 -1.32
C SER A 22 5.72 6.07 -1.60
N PHE A 23 6.42 6.54 -2.63
CA PHE A 23 6.40 7.95 -3.04
C PHE A 23 5.21 8.29 -3.95
N ASN A 24 4.50 7.29 -4.47
CA ASN A 24 3.30 7.49 -5.28
C ASN A 24 2.04 7.55 -4.40
N SER A 25 0.89 7.90 -4.97
CA SER A 25 -0.38 7.72 -4.25
C SER A 25 -0.72 6.22 -4.10
N PRO A 26 -1.52 5.80 -3.11
CA PRO A 26 -1.98 4.41 -3.01
C PRO A 26 -2.61 3.86 -4.29
N ALA A 27 -3.37 4.69 -5.02
CA ALA A 27 -3.98 4.33 -6.28
C ALA A 27 -2.95 4.12 -7.40
N ASP A 28 -1.94 4.99 -7.48
CA ASP A 28 -0.88 4.88 -8.50
C ASP A 28 0.09 3.72 -8.20
N THR A 29 0.32 3.43 -6.92
CA THR A 29 1.03 2.21 -6.49
C THR A 29 0.32 0.96 -6.97
N PHE A 30 -1.01 0.89 -6.79
CA PHE A 30 -1.79 -0.24 -7.30
C PHE A 30 -1.67 -0.38 -8.82
N ARG A 31 -1.73 0.74 -9.56
CA ARG A 31 -1.58 0.72 -11.03
C ARG A 31 -0.20 0.28 -11.48
N SER A 32 0.83 0.58 -10.71
CA SER A 32 2.22 0.19 -11.01
C SER A 32 2.40 -1.34 -11.03
N SER A 33 1.56 -2.09 -10.31
CA SER A 33 1.57 -3.56 -10.35
C SER A 33 1.37 -4.15 -11.75
N MET A 34 0.67 -3.44 -12.64
CA MET A 34 0.39 -3.91 -14.00
C MET A 34 1.57 -3.76 -14.96
N VAL A 35 2.61 -3.03 -14.55
CA VAL A 35 3.74 -2.65 -15.44
C VAL A 35 4.88 -3.66 -15.39
N SER A 36 5.12 -4.31 -14.25
CA SER A 36 6.15 -5.34 -14.07
C SER A 36 5.74 -6.34 -12.98
N SER A 37 6.17 -7.60 -13.12
CA SER A 37 6.02 -8.63 -12.10
C SER A 37 6.71 -8.27 -10.79
N MET A 38 7.80 -7.50 -10.83
CA MET A 38 8.49 -7.02 -9.63
C MET A 38 7.61 -6.02 -8.86
N PHE A 39 7.00 -5.05 -9.56
CA PHE A 39 6.04 -4.15 -8.94
C PHE A 39 4.82 -4.90 -8.42
N HIS A 40 4.31 -5.87 -9.17
CA HIS A 40 3.23 -6.72 -8.71
C HIS A 40 3.59 -7.41 -7.39
N SER A 41 4.76 -8.04 -7.29
CA SER A 41 5.21 -8.70 -6.06
C SER A 41 5.36 -7.72 -4.89
N ALA A 42 5.84 -6.50 -5.13
CA ALA A 42 5.96 -5.49 -4.09
C ALA A 42 4.59 -4.97 -3.62
N VAL A 43 3.64 -4.81 -4.54
CA VAL A 43 2.26 -4.38 -4.25
C VAL A 43 1.46 -5.45 -3.52
N GLU A 44 1.76 -6.73 -3.71
CA GLU A 44 1.14 -7.81 -2.93
C GLU A 44 1.74 -7.96 -1.51
N SER A 45 2.89 -7.32 -1.25
CA SER A 45 3.53 -7.33 0.07
C SER A 45 3.04 -6.17 0.94
N ASP A 46 2.92 -6.41 2.25
CA ASP A 46 2.55 -5.38 3.22
C ASP A 46 3.65 -4.31 3.47
N VAL A 47 4.87 -4.53 2.97
CA VAL A 47 6.01 -3.61 3.16
C VAL A 47 5.73 -2.23 2.56
N VAL A 48 5.19 -2.18 1.33
CA VAL A 48 4.86 -0.90 0.70
C VAL A 48 3.68 -0.21 1.40
N TRP A 49 2.68 -0.99 1.81
CA TRP A 49 1.47 -0.48 2.46
C TRP A 49 1.72 0.03 3.86
N GLU A 50 2.68 -0.55 4.58
CA GLU A 50 3.15 -0.01 5.86
C GLU A 50 3.71 1.40 5.73
N MET A 51 4.39 1.73 4.63
CA MET A 51 4.95 3.07 4.42
C MET A 51 3.87 4.14 4.16
N PHE A 52 2.67 3.73 3.74
CA PHE A 52 1.52 4.61 3.58
C PHE A 52 0.79 4.90 4.88
N LEU A 53 1.00 4.06 5.90
CA LEU A 53 0.29 4.17 7.16
C LEU A 53 1.01 5.11 8.13
N PRO A 54 0.27 5.92 8.90
CA PRO A 54 0.83 6.63 10.04
C PRO A 54 1.44 5.66 11.04
N THR A 55 2.42 6.10 11.82
CA THR A 55 3.03 5.25 12.86
C THR A 55 2.02 4.84 13.94
N ASP A 56 1.01 5.68 14.18
CA ASP A 56 -0.11 5.46 15.11
C ASP A 56 -1.36 4.88 14.42
N TYR A 57 -1.24 4.26 13.25
CA TYR A 57 -2.40 3.75 12.51
C TYR A 57 -3.29 2.79 13.32
N LYS A 58 -2.72 2.05 14.28
CA LYS A 58 -3.50 1.17 15.18
C LYS A 58 -4.44 1.96 16.08
N ASP A 59 -4.01 3.12 16.56
CA ASP A 59 -4.83 4.04 17.35
C ASP A 59 -5.86 4.76 16.48
N VAL A 60 -5.52 5.03 15.22
CA VAL A 60 -6.48 5.50 14.22
C VAL A 60 -7.59 4.48 14.01
N VAL A 61 -7.22 3.21 13.76
CA VAL A 61 -8.16 2.10 13.52
C VAL A 61 -9.08 1.88 14.72
N SER A 62 -8.56 1.97 15.95
CA SER A 62 -9.38 1.80 17.15
C SER A 62 -10.39 2.94 17.37
N ARG A 63 -10.16 4.11 16.77
CA ARG A 63 -11.04 5.30 16.83
C ARG A 63 -12.02 5.38 15.65
N LEU A 64 -12.02 4.39 14.76
CA LEU A 64 -12.98 4.30 13.68
C LEU A 64 -14.39 4.06 14.23
N ILE A 65 -15.37 4.79 13.70
CA ILE A 65 -16.78 4.61 14.08
C ILE A 65 -17.29 3.27 13.56
N THR A 66 -16.91 2.92 12.34
CA THR A 66 -17.23 1.64 11.71
C THR A 66 -16.06 0.70 11.94
N PRO A 67 -16.24 -0.43 12.64
CA PRO A 67 -15.20 -1.41 12.82
C PRO A 67 -14.71 -1.90 11.44
N LEU A 68 -13.41 -1.74 11.19
CA LEU A 68 -12.80 -2.22 9.96
C LEU A 68 -12.13 -3.57 10.23
N THR A 69 -12.60 -4.60 9.52
CA THR A 69 -11.92 -5.90 9.49
C THR A 69 -10.95 -5.92 8.31
N PHE A 70 -9.68 -6.14 8.57
CA PHE A 70 -8.66 -6.31 7.54
C PHE A 70 -7.68 -7.41 7.97
N THR A 71 -7.12 -8.10 6.98
CA THR A 71 -6.13 -9.16 7.14
C THR A 71 -4.74 -8.70 6.70
N THR A 72 -4.67 -7.74 5.78
CA THR A 72 -3.44 -7.16 5.24
C THR A 72 -3.42 -5.64 5.42
N LYS A 73 -2.23 -5.04 5.45
CA LYS A 73 -2.08 -3.57 5.46
C LYS A 73 -2.57 -2.96 4.14
N LYS A 74 -2.48 -3.70 3.03
CA LYS A 74 -3.11 -3.34 1.75
C LYS A 74 -4.61 -3.06 1.90
N GLU A 75 -5.35 -4.00 2.47
CA GLU A 75 -6.80 -3.86 2.71
C GLU A 75 -7.11 -2.66 3.62
N LEU A 76 -6.28 -2.45 4.64
CA LEU A 76 -6.41 -1.30 5.52
C LEU A 76 -6.24 0.03 4.76
N VAL A 77 -5.17 0.18 3.97
CA VAL A 77 -4.92 1.41 3.20
C VAL A 77 -6.05 1.68 2.21
N VAL A 78 -6.47 0.66 1.46
CA VAL A 78 -7.59 0.78 0.51
C VAL A 78 -8.87 1.20 1.22
N SER A 79 -9.13 0.64 2.40
CA SER A 79 -10.31 0.99 3.18
C SER A 79 -10.24 2.43 3.68
N LEU A 80 -9.09 2.86 4.21
CA LEU A 80 -8.89 4.24 4.67
C LEU A 80 -9.04 5.25 3.52
N CYS A 81 -8.61 4.92 2.30
CA CYS A 81 -8.79 5.76 1.12
C CYS A 81 -10.26 5.95 0.70
N ASN A 82 -11.20 5.13 1.18
CA ASN A 82 -12.63 5.23 0.84
C ASN A 82 -13.41 6.18 1.78
N HIS A 83 -12.78 7.28 2.24
CA HIS A 83 -13.37 8.30 3.11
C HIS A 83 -13.94 7.76 4.43
N VAL A 84 -13.08 7.18 5.26
CA VAL A 84 -13.54 6.66 6.56
C VAL A 84 -13.62 7.79 7.58
N LEU A 85 -14.78 7.88 8.25
CA LEU A 85 -15.02 8.83 9.32
C LEU A 85 -14.36 8.37 10.62
N ILE A 86 -13.62 9.28 11.26
CA ILE A 86 -12.88 9.03 12.50
C ILE A 86 -13.35 10.02 13.56
N ASP A 87 -13.20 9.65 14.83
CA ASP A 87 -13.52 10.52 15.98
C ASP A 87 -14.99 10.95 16.01
N GLY A 88 -15.90 9.98 15.85
CA GLY A 88 -17.35 10.26 15.87
C GLY A 88 -17.84 11.11 14.70
N GLY A 89 -17.04 11.26 13.63
CA GLY A 89 -17.40 11.98 12.42
C GLY A 89 -16.83 13.40 12.36
N ARG A 90 -15.95 13.75 13.30
CA ARG A 90 -15.28 15.05 13.34
C ARG A 90 -14.13 15.17 12.36
N ASN A 91 -13.51 14.04 11.98
CA ASN A 91 -12.38 13.99 11.04
C ASN A 91 -12.59 12.89 9.99
N MET A 92 -11.95 13.06 8.82
CA MET A 92 -11.88 12.04 7.76
C MET A 92 -10.42 11.75 7.44
N PHE A 93 -10.14 10.50 7.07
CA PHE A 93 -8.83 10.08 6.55
C PHE A 93 -8.72 10.24 5.03
#